data_AF-A0A1C5V4W8-F1
#
_entry.id   AF-A0A1C5V4W8-F1
#
_cell.length_a   1.000
_cell.length_b   1.000
_cell.length_c   1.000
_cell.angle_alpha   90.00
_cell.angle_beta   90.00
_cell.angle_gamma   90.00
#
_symmetry.space_group_name_H-M   'P 1'
#
loop_
_entity.id
_entity.type
_entity.pdbx_description
1 polymer ?
#
loop_
_entity_poly.entity_id
_entity_poly.type
_entity_poly.pdbx_seq_one_letter_code
_entity_poly.pdbx_strand_id
1 'polypeptide(L)'
;MNAKKNKATLTRTSAFRENRRNYLTEDGYTYWRWDEDLKKEVPVHIGLGEEYTDPDGTVRTIDREILIMVDSIDHDEDVEQDEYERHTDKVFSDRLTRYERSGKSGEDVANPWDEIEDTKSDPFTLLFQEDAPMDEKVAAILEFMEGLTEAQRDLVYDHLGAWKYLEDVRREEEARTGKAVTQQAISNRWNKIIAKGCKHFGVEKPRKRKK
;
A
#
# COMPACT_ATOMS: atom_id res chain seq x y z
N MET A 1 17.32 -58.95 -20.68
CA MET A 1 17.61 -58.41 -19.34
C MET A 1 16.33 -57.79 -18.82
N ASN A 2 15.63 -58.44 -17.88
CA ASN A 2 14.36 -57.95 -17.35
C ASN A 2 14.65 -56.83 -16.33
N ALA A 3 14.45 -55.58 -16.75
CA ALA A 3 14.52 -54.44 -15.86
C ALA A 3 13.40 -54.58 -14.81
N LYS A 4 13.79 -54.74 -13.54
CA LYS A 4 12.88 -54.65 -12.39
C LYS A 4 12.25 -53.26 -12.41
N LYS A 5 11.01 -53.15 -12.92
CA LYS A 5 10.18 -51.95 -12.74
C LYS A 5 10.03 -51.73 -11.24
N ASN A 6 10.50 -50.58 -10.75
CA ASN A 6 10.43 -50.19 -9.35
C ASN A 6 8.96 -50.26 -8.88
N LYS A 7 8.63 -51.34 -8.14
CA LYS A 7 7.39 -51.51 -7.38
C LYS A 7 7.45 -50.70 -6.06
N ALA A 8 7.99 -49.48 -6.07
CA ALA A 8 7.74 -48.60 -4.95
C ALA A 8 6.22 -48.37 -4.88
N THR A 9 5.59 -48.33 -3.73
CA THR A 9 4.18 -47.93 -3.64
C THR A 9 4.14 -46.41 -3.73
N LEU A 10 3.32 -45.82 -4.60
CA LEU A 10 3.22 -44.36 -4.70
C LEU A 10 2.69 -43.85 -3.35
N THR A 11 3.49 -43.09 -2.63
CA THR A 11 3.09 -42.49 -1.36
C THR A 11 2.51 -41.13 -1.70
N ARG A 12 1.18 -41.01 -1.62
CA ARG A 12 0.44 -39.80 -1.97
C ARG A 12 0.87 -38.63 -1.10
N THR A 13 1.11 -37.47 -1.71
CA THR A 13 1.29 -36.21 -1.01
C THR A 13 0.01 -35.39 -0.91
N SER A 14 -0.93 -35.57 -1.84
CA SER A 14 -2.27 -34.98 -1.78
C SER A 14 -3.21 -35.79 -0.86
N ALA A 15 -3.93 -35.11 0.03
CA ALA A 15 -4.93 -35.76 0.90
C ALA A 15 -6.29 -35.81 0.16
N PHE A 16 -7.00 -36.95 0.18
CA PHE A 16 -8.32 -37.03 -0.46
C PHE A 16 -9.28 -35.94 0.08
N ARG A 17 -9.83 -35.12 -0.83
CA ARG A 17 -10.82 -34.06 -0.52
C ARG A 17 -12.13 -34.35 -1.24
N GLU A 18 -13.23 -34.43 -0.50
CA GLU A 18 -14.57 -34.68 -1.07
C GLU A 18 -15.04 -33.55 -1.98
N ASN A 19 -14.54 -32.33 -1.75
CA ASN A 19 -14.85 -31.15 -2.57
C ASN A 19 -14.04 -31.07 -3.87
N ARG A 20 -13.05 -31.94 -4.06
CA ARG A 20 -12.20 -31.93 -5.26
C ARG A 20 -12.73 -32.94 -6.26
N ARG A 21 -13.09 -32.44 -7.46
CA ARG A 21 -13.69 -33.24 -8.53
C ARG A 21 -12.72 -34.26 -9.14
N ASN A 22 -11.44 -33.94 -9.17
CA ASN A 22 -10.39 -34.78 -9.73
C ASN A 22 -9.63 -35.47 -8.60
N TYR A 23 -9.24 -36.72 -8.79
CA TYR A 23 -8.55 -37.47 -7.74
C TYR A 23 -7.75 -38.63 -8.29
N LEU A 24 -6.65 -38.91 -7.60
CA LEU A 24 -5.83 -40.09 -7.82
C LEU A 24 -6.36 -41.30 -7.05
N THR A 25 -6.46 -42.43 -7.74
CA THR A 25 -6.81 -43.76 -7.21
C THR A 25 -5.63 -44.73 -7.37
N GLU A 26 -5.71 -45.92 -6.77
CA GLU A 26 -4.65 -46.94 -6.94
C GLU A 26 -4.47 -47.37 -8.40
N ASP A 27 -5.54 -47.32 -9.19
CA ASP A 27 -5.58 -47.75 -10.59
C ASP A 27 -5.19 -46.66 -11.60
N GLY A 28 -5.20 -45.38 -11.17
CA GLY A 28 -4.99 -44.26 -12.08
C GLY A 28 -5.55 -42.93 -11.58
N TYR A 29 -5.54 -41.90 -12.43
CA TYR A 29 -6.08 -40.57 -12.14
C TYR A 29 -7.43 -40.36 -12.83
N THR A 30 -8.42 -39.83 -12.13
CA THR A 30 -9.72 -39.47 -12.70
C THR A 30 -9.89 -37.97 -12.72
N TYR A 31 -10.22 -37.42 -13.90
CA TYR A 31 -10.55 -36.00 -14.07
C TYR A 31 -11.84 -35.83 -14.88
N TRP A 32 -12.45 -34.66 -14.79
CA TRP A 32 -13.67 -34.34 -15.53
C TRP A 32 -13.35 -33.45 -16.73
N ARG A 33 -13.90 -33.81 -17.89
CA ARG A 33 -13.79 -33.02 -19.12
C ARG A 33 -15.18 -32.64 -19.61
N TRP A 34 -15.32 -31.42 -20.12
CA TRP A 34 -16.53 -31.01 -20.85
C TRP A 34 -16.60 -31.70 -22.21
N ASP A 35 -17.69 -32.41 -22.46
CA ASP A 35 -18.02 -32.99 -23.75
C ASP A 35 -18.99 -32.05 -24.49
N GLU A 36 -18.55 -31.46 -25.61
CA GLU A 36 -19.36 -30.51 -26.38
C GLU A 36 -20.59 -31.15 -27.02
N ASP A 37 -20.50 -32.42 -27.42
CA ASP A 37 -21.59 -33.12 -28.10
C ASP A 37 -22.70 -33.49 -27.12
N LEU A 38 -22.31 -33.95 -25.93
CA LEU A 38 -23.24 -34.32 -24.86
C LEU A 38 -23.65 -33.14 -23.97
N LYS A 39 -23.03 -31.96 -24.15
CA LYS A 39 -23.21 -30.74 -23.33
C LYS A 39 -23.20 -31.03 -21.83
N LYS A 40 -22.31 -31.93 -21.41
CA LYS A 40 -22.16 -32.32 -20.01
C LYS A 40 -20.71 -32.69 -19.71
N GLU A 41 -20.37 -32.67 -18.44
CA GLU A 41 -19.08 -33.14 -17.98
C GLU A 41 -19.08 -34.67 -17.90
N VAL A 42 -18.02 -35.29 -18.40
CA VAL A 42 -17.83 -36.74 -18.42
C VAL A 42 -16.52 -37.06 -17.67
N PRO A 43 -16.52 -38.06 -16.79
CA PRO A 43 -15.31 -38.47 -16.11
C PRO A 43 -14.41 -39.26 -17.08
N VAL A 44 -13.13 -38.90 -17.09
CA VAL A 44 -12.08 -39.58 -17.86
C VAL A 44 -11.09 -40.17 -16.86
N HIS A 45 -10.86 -41.47 -16.98
CA HIS A 45 -9.90 -42.20 -16.17
C HIS A 45 -8.62 -42.44 -16.98
N ILE A 46 -7.47 -42.18 -16.36
CA ILE A 46 -6.13 -42.35 -16.92
C ILE A 46 -5.44 -43.44 -16.10
N GLY A 47 -5.32 -44.63 -16.68
CA GLY A 47 -4.68 -45.79 -16.05
C GLY A 47 -3.16 -45.82 -16.24
N LEU A 48 -2.44 -46.41 -15.28
CA LEU A 48 -1.00 -46.62 -15.41
C LEU A 48 -0.70 -47.59 -16.57
N GLY A 49 0.08 -47.16 -17.55
CA GLY A 49 0.45 -47.95 -18.73
C GLY A 49 -0.49 -47.83 -19.92
N GLU A 50 -1.52 -46.99 -19.85
CA GLU A 50 -2.33 -46.65 -21.03
C GLU A 50 -1.52 -45.82 -22.04
N GLU A 51 -1.74 -46.08 -23.32
CA GLU A 51 -1.14 -45.32 -24.41
C GLU A 51 -1.99 -44.09 -24.71
N TYR A 52 -1.35 -42.93 -24.82
CA TYR A 52 -1.95 -41.69 -25.27
C TYR A 52 -1.15 -41.14 -26.45
N THR A 53 -1.84 -40.43 -27.33
CA THR A 53 -1.20 -39.78 -28.49
C THR A 53 -1.09 -38.30 -28.17
N ASP A 54 0.15 -37.80 -28.17
CA ASP A 54 0.41 -36.36 -28.06
C ASP A 54 -0.15 -35.62 -29.29
N PRO A 55 -0.39 -34.30 -29.19
CA PRO A 55 -0.84 -33.47 -30.32
C PRO A 55 0.11 -33.51 -31.53
N ASP A 56 1.37 -33.91 -31.32
CA ASP A 56 2.39 -34.09 -32.36
C ASP A 56 2.31 -35.47 -33.07
N GLY A 57 1.38 -36.34 -32.68
CA GLY A 57 1.19 -37.68 -33.22
C GLY A 57 2.05 -38.76 -32.56
N THR A 58 2.84 -38.43 -31.55
CA THR A 58 3.69 -39.39 -30.83
C THR A 58 2.86 -40.20 -29.84
N VAL A 59 2.93 -41.53 -29.95
CA VAL A 59 2.33 -42.42 -28.95
C VAL A 59 3.27 -42.52 -27.75
N ARG A 60 2.77 -42.12 -26.58
CA ARG A 60 3.46 -42.25 -25.29
C ARG A 60 2.62 -43.09 -24.34
N THR A 61 3.26 -43.67 -23.34
CA THR A 61 2.57 -44.41 -22.28
C THR A 61 2.49 -43.55 -21.04
N ILE A 62 1.35 -43.58 -20.34
CA ILE A 62 1.23 -43.03 -18.99
C ILE A 62 2.18 -43.81 -18.08
N ASP A 63 3.30 -43.19 -17.79
CA ASP A 63 4.28 -43.72 -16.88
C ASP A 63 4.01 -43.20 -15.46
N ARG A 64 4.90 -43.60 -14.57
CA ARG A 64 4.80 -43.24 -13.16
C ARG A 64 5.19 -41.79 -12.89
N GLU A 65 6.01 -41.19 -13.74
CA GLU A 65 6.43 -39.80 -13.58
C GLU A 65 5.26 -38.85 -13.84
N ILE A 66 4.41 -39.16 -14.82
CA ILE A 66 3.14 -38.46 -15.06
C ILE A 66 2.24 -38.56 -13.83
N LEU A 67 2.12 -39.73 -13.22
CA LEU A 67 1.30 -39.91 -12.03
C LEU A 67 1.81 -39.11 -10.81
N ILE A 68 3.14 -39.05 -10.64
CA ILE A 68 3.79 -38.23 -9.59
C ILE A 68 3.57 -36.74 -9.86
N MET A 69 3.72 -36.30 -11.12
CA MET A 69 3.48 -34.92 -11.50
C MET A 69 2.04 -34.50 -11.18
N VAL A 70 1.05 -35.33 -11.52
CA VAL A 70 -0.36 -35.04 -11.23
C VAL A 70 -0.62 -34.99 -9.72
N ASP A 71 -0.05 -35.91 -8.93
CA ASP A 71 -0.16 -35.85 -7.45
C ASP A 71 0.49 -34.59 -6.86
N SER A 72 1.59 -34.09 -7.46
CA SER A 72 2.20 -32.82 -7.02
C SER A 72 1.33 -31.61 -7.35
N ILE A 73 0.68 -31.59 -8.52
CA ILE A 73 -0.25 -30.51 -8.90
C ILE A 73 -1.45 -30.48 -7.94
N ASP A 74 -2.03 -31.66 -7.67
CA ASP A 74 -3.12 -31.82 -6.70
C ASP A 74 -2.69 -31.35 -5.29
N HIS A 75 -1.44 -31.61 -4.89
CA HIS A 75 -0.90 -31.16 -3.60
C HIS A 75 -0.71 -29.64 -3.55
N ASP A 76 -0.18 -29.03 -4.62
CA ASP A 76 0.01 -27.58 -4.69
C ASP A 76 -1.34 -26.85 -4.62
N GLU A 77 -2.36 -27.35 -5.33
CA GLU A 77 -3.74 -26.82 -5.24
C GLU A 77 -4.31 -26.94 -3.83
N ASP A 78 -4.07 -28.07 -3.14
CA ASP A 78 -4.50 -28.26 -1.75
C ASP A 78 -3.85 -27.24 -0.82
N VAL A 79 -2.56 -26.95 -1.00
CA VAL A 79 -1.81 -25.98 -0.21
C VAL A 79 -2.32 -24.56 -0.48
N GLU A 80 -2.49 -24.19 -1.74
CA GLU A 80 -3.02 -22.88 -2.11
C GLU A 80 -4.42 -22.67 -1.52
N GLN A 81 -5.32 -23.65 -1.65
CA GLN A 81 -6.66 -23.58 -1.10
C GLN A 81 -6.64 -23.43 0.43
N ASP A 82 -5.79 -24.16 1.14
CA ASP A 82 -5.66 -24.05 2.60
C ASP A 82 -5.13 -22.68 3.02
N GLU A 83 -4.17 -22.12 2.28
CA GLU A 83 -3.64 -20.78 2.53
C GLU A 83 -4.70 -19.71 2.21
N TYR A 84 -5.46 -19.86 1.12
CA TYR A 84 -6.62 -19.02 0.82
C TYR A 84 -7.63 -19.05 1.96
N GLU A 85 -8.00 -20.23 2.47
CA GLU A 85 -8.95 -20.36 3.59
C GLU A 85 -8.42 -19.77 4.89
N ARG A 86 -7.11 -19.89 5.16
CA ARG A 86 -6.46 -19.28 6.34
C ARG A 86 -6.41 -17.76 6.27
N HIS A 87 -6.19 -17.21 5.08
CA HIS A 87 -6.03 -15.77 4.85
C HIS A 87 -7.33 -15.06 4.44
N THR A 88 -8.40 -15.81 4.18
CA THR A 88 -9.72 -15.24 3.92
C THR A 88 -10.27 -14.61 5.19
N ASP A 89 -10.68 -13.34 5.10
CA ASP A 89 -11.38 -12.68 6.20
C ASP A 89 -12.77 -13.31 6.37
N LYS A 90 -12.88 -14.18 7.39
CA LYS A 90 -14.12 -14.87 7.73
C LYS A 90 -15.26 -13.91 8.08
N VAL A 91 -14.94 -12.76 8.69
CA VAL A 91 -15.97 -11.77 9.05
C VAL A 91 -16.54 -11.15 7.77
N PHE A 92 -15.68 -10.84 6.80
CA PHE A 92 -16.09 -10.34 5.50
C PHE A 92 -16.92 -11.39 4.73
N SER A 93 -16.44 -12.65 4.64
CA SER A 93 -17.17 -13.72 3.95
C SER A 93 -18.54 -13.99 4.57
N ASP A 94 -18.65 -13.96 5.90
CA ASP A 94 -19.92 -14.15 6.62
C ASP A 94 -20.89 -12.97 6.40
N ARG A 95 -20.39 -11.75 6.22
CA ARG A 95 -21.22 -10.60 5.83
C ARG A 95 -21.68 -10.71 4.39
N LEU A 96 -20.80 -11.12 3.47
CA LEU A 96 -21.12 -11.30 2.06
C LEU A 96 -22.18 -12.39 1.87
N THR A 97 -22.01 -13.53 2.53
CA THR A 97 -22.99 -14.63 2.48
C THR A 97 -24.36 -14.20 3.03
N ARG A 98 -24.39 -13.31 4.03
CA ARG A 98 -25.63 -12.73 4.55
C ARG A 98 -26.28 -11.78 3.55
N TYR A 99 -25.51 -10.90 2.93
CA TYR A 99 -25.97 -10.01 1.86
C TYR A 99 -26.57 -10.79 0.68
N GLU A 100 -25.87 -11.80 0.17
CA GLU A 100 -26.36 -12.65 -0.94
C GLU A 100 -27.66 -13.38 -0.59
N ARG A 101 -27.83 -13.75 0.68
CA ARG A 101 -29.08 -14.36 1.18
C ARG A 101 -30.20 -13.33 1.33
N SER A 102 -29.86 -12.09 1.67
CA SER A 102 -30.82 -11.02 1.95
C SER A 102 -31.63 -10.64 0.70
N GLY A 103 -31.01 -10.70 -0.48
CA GLY A 103 -31.71 -10.54 -1.77
C GLY A 103 -32.81 -11.57 -2.03
N LYS A 104 -32.83 -12.69 -1.29
CA LYS A 104 -33.88 -13.73 -1.35
C LYS A 104 -34.85 -13.67 -0.17
N SER A 105 -34.46 -13.11 0.98
CA SER A 105 -35.29 -13.01 2.18
C SER A 105 -36.04 -11.68 2.34
N GLY A 106 -35.65 -10.65 1.57
CA GLY A 106 -36.21 -9.30 1.70
C GLY A 106 -35.65 -8.52 2.89
N GLU A 107 -34.61 -9.03 3.56
CA GLU A 107 -33.84 -8.27 4.54
C GLU A 107 -32.92 -7.29 3.82
N ASP A 108 -32.94 -6.03 4.25
CA ASP A 108 -32.05 -4.98 3.75
C ASP A 108 -30.73 -5.06 4.52
N VAL A 109 -29.81 -5.86 4.00
CA VAL A 109 -28.44 -6.02 4.52
C VAL A 109 -27.54 -5.18 3.63
N ALA A 110 -26.68 -4.35 4.24
CA ALA A 110 -25.72 -3.54 3.49
C ALA A 110 -24.70 -4.45 2.78
N ASN A 111 -24.32 -4.07 1.56
CA ASN A 111 -23.28 -4.76 0.82
C ASN A 111 -21.93 -4.52 1.51
N PRO A 112 -21.22 -5.56 1.98
CA PRO A 112 -19.96 -5.37 2.67
C PRO A 112 -18.87 -4.77 1.78
N TRP A 113 -18.99 -4.84 0.44
CA TRP A 113 -18.10 -4.13 -0.48
C TRP A 113 -18.23 -2.61 -0.39
N ASP A 114 -19.43 -2.10 -0.10
CA ASP A 114 -19.68 -0.66 0.03
C ASP A 114 -19.18 -0.12 1.40
N GLU A 115 -18.97 -1.01 2.37
CA GLU A 115 -18.38 -0.69 3.68
C GLU A 115 -16.84 -0.69 3.65
N ILE A 116 -16.20 -1.18 2.58
CA ILE A 116 -14.74 -1.21 2.45
C ILE A 116 -14.15 0.17 2.14
N GLU A 117 -14.93 1.10 1.59
CA GLU A 117 -14.45 2.46 1.32
C GLU A 117 -14.02 3.13 2.64
N ASP A 118 -12.70 3.10 2.89
CA ASP A 118 -12.11 3.85 3.99
C ASP A 118 -12.29 5.32 3.65
N THR A 119 -13.24 5.97 4.33
CA THR A 119 -13.52 7.39 4.16
C THR A 119 -12.31 8.26 4.48
N LYS A 120 -11.27 7.70 5.13
CA LYS A 120 -9.97 8.35 5.38
C LYS A 120 -8.97 8.17 4.24
N SER A 121 -9.26 7.29 3.29
CA SER A 121 -8.47 7.04 2.08
C SER A 121 -8.90 7.89 0.89
N ASP A 122 -9.90 8.76 1.06
CA ASP A 122 -10.30 9.71 0.02
C ASP A 122 -9.08 10.54 -0.41
N PRO A 123 -8.63 10.39 -1.67
CA PRO A 123 -7.45 11.09 -2.15
C PRO A 123 -7.64 12.60 -2.11
N PHE A 124 -8.87 13.12 -2.20
CA PHE A 124 -9.12 14.55 -2.04
C PHE A 124 -8.89 15.00 -0.60
N THR A 125 -9.42 14.30 0.39
CA THR A 125 -9.20 14.59 1.82
C THR A 125 -7.72 14.43 2.22
N LEU A 126 -6.99 13.49 1.62
CA LEU A 126 -5.56 13.28 1.87
C LEU A 126 -4.66 14.31 1.17
N LEU A 127 -4.97 14.68 -0.08
CA LEU A 127 -4.18 15.63 -0.87
C LEU A 127 -4.53 17.09 -0.58
N PHE A 128 -5.78 17.34 -0.18
CA PHE A 128 -6.33 18.64 0.14
C PHE A 128 -6.99 18.57 1.52
N GLN A 129 -6.19 18.27 2.54
CA GLN A 129 -6.60 18.50 3.92
C GLN A 129 -7.09 19.95 3.99
N GLU A 130 -8.35 20.18 4.41
CA GLU A 130 -8.87 21.52 4.63
C GLU A 130 -7.81 22.31 5.39
N ASP A 131 -7.40 23.47 4.85
CA ASP A 131 -6.34 24.30 5.42
C ASP A 131 -6.55 24.37 6.93
N ALA A 132 -5.66 23.73 7.68
CA ALA A 132 -5.76 23.66 9.12
C ALA A 132 -6.00 25.09 9.65
N PRO A 133 -6.93 25.28 10.60
CA PRO A 133 -7.22 26.62 11.11
C PRO A 133 -5.91 27.30 11.47
N MET A 134 -5.64 28.44 10.84
CA MET A 134 -4.35 29.12 10.91
C MET A 134 -3.98 29.32 12.38
N ASP A 135 -2.84 28.76 12.80
CA ASP A 135 -2.40 28.82 14.20
C ASP A 135 -2.42 30.28 14.66
N GLU A 136 -3.01 30.54 15.84
CA GLU A 136 -3.12 31.87 16.45
C GLU A 136 -1.77 32.59 16.49
N LYS A 137 -0.67 31.85 16.62
CA LYS A 137 0.69 32.39 16.59
C LYS A 137 1.09 32.89 15.21
N VAL A 138 0.70 32.18 14.15
CA VAL A 138 0.95 32.58 12.76
C VAL A 138 0.13 33.83 12.43
N ALA A 139 -1.11 33.89 12.90
CA ALA A 139 -1.96 35.09 12.79
C ALA A 139 -1.33 36.31 13.46
N ALA A 140 -0.87 36.16 14.70
CA ALA A 140 -0.21 37.24 15.43
C ALA A 140 1.12 37.69 14.77
N ILE A 141 1.86 36.76 14.15
CA ILE A 141 3.07 37.10 13.39
C ILE A 141 2.73 37.87 12.11
N LEU A 142 1.66 37.50 11.39
CA LEU A 142 1.21 38.21 10.19
C LEU A 142 0.75 39.63 10.52
N GLU A 143 -0.04 39.80 11.59
CA GLU A 143 -0.43 41.13 12.08
C GLU A 143 0.78 41.99 12.46
N PHE A 144 1.78 41.41 13.14
CA PHE A 144 3.04 42.09 13.43
C PHE A 144 3.80 42.52 12.17
N MET A 145 3.83 41.65 11.15
CA MET A 145 4.50 41.91 9.88
C MET A 145 3.84 43.05 9.11
N GLU A 146 2.52 43.18 9.16
CA GLU A 146 1.80 44.32 8.56
C GLU A 146 2.18 45.67 9.19
N GLY A 147 2.51 45.69 10.49
CA GLY A 147 2.96 46.89 11.21
C GLY A 147 4.42 47.33 10.95
N LEU A 148 5.18 46.57 10.17
CA LEU A 148 6.57 46.88 9.82
C LEU A 148 6.67 47.61 8.47
N THR A 149 7.66 48.48 8.33
CA THR A 149 7.96 49.09 7.02
C THR A 149 8.52 48.03 6.08
N GLU A 150 8.41 48.21 4.77
CA GLU A 150 8.94 47.26 3.75
C GLU A 150 10.41 46.88 4.01
N ALA A 151 11.30 47.86 4.20
CA ALA A 151 12.71 47.60 4.54
C ALA A 151 12.93 46.87 5.88
N GLN A 152 11.95 46.88 6.80
CA GLN A 152 11.99 46.11 8.04
C GLN A 152 11.50 44.68 7.81
N ARG A 153 10.46 44.49 6.99
CA ARG A 153 10.00 43.15 6.57
C ARG A 153 11.07 42.43 5.78
N ASP A 154 11.71 43.10 4.83
CA ASP A 154 12.82 42.53 4.05
C ASP A 154 13.93 42.02 4.98
N LEU A 155 14.32 42.82 5.98
CA LEU A 155 15.32 42.40 6.96
C LEU A 155 14.87 41.21 7.83
N VAL A 156 13.57 41.09 8.13
CA VAL A 156 13.01 39.91 8.81
C VAL A 156 13.04 38.69 7.90
N TYR A 157 12.65 38.82 6.63
CA TYR A 157 12.68 37.73 5.67
C TYR A 157 14.11 37.28 5.36
N ASP A 158 15.06 38.18 5.19
CA ASP A 158 16.45 37.82 4.97
C ASP A 158 17.04 37.09 6.19
N HIS A 159 16.79 37.61 7.40
CA HIS A 159 17.41 37.06 8.61
C HIS A 159 16.73 35.78 9.13
N LEU A 160 15.39 35.75 9.19
CA LEU A 160 14.61 34.63 9.73
C LEU A 160 14.00 33.72 8.66
N GLY A 161 13.64 34.26 7.49
CA GLY A 161 13.08 33.48 6.38
C GLY A 161 14.15 32.75 5.58
N ALA A 162 15.17 33.46 5.12
CA ALA A 162 16.31 32.95 4.35
C ALA A 162 17.50 32.54 5.22
N TRP A 163 17.39 32.68 6.55
CA TRP A 163 18.41 32.27 7.52
C TRP A 163 19.79 32.91 7.31
N LYS A 164 19.84 34.13 6.74
CA LYS A 164 21.10 34.85 6.53
C LYS A 164 21.62 35.44 7.83
N TYR A 165 22.94 35.47 8.01
CA TYR A 165 23.53 36.25 9.10
C TYR A 165 23.38 37.75 8.80
N LEU A 166 23.21 38.58 9.85
CA LEU A 166 23.12 40.04 9.69
C LEU A 166 24.34 40.65 8.99
N GLU A 167 25.49 39.98 9.07
CA GLU A 167 26.71 40.40 8.36
C GLU A 167 26.65 40.10 6.85
N ASP A 168 25.98 39.02 6.44
CA ASP A 168 25.78 38.70 5.03
C ASP A 168 24.77 39.66 4.41
N VAL A 169 23.68 39.95 5.12
CA VAL A 169 22.70 40.98 4.73
C VAL A 169 23.38 42.35 4.58
N ARG A 170 24.37 42.66 5.43
CA ARG A 170 25.19 43.88 5.30
C ARG A 170 25.93 43.94 3.98
N ARG A 171 26.66 42.88 3.66
CA ARG A 171 27.48 42.80 2.45
C ARG A 171 26.61 42.87 1.19
N GLU A 172 25.44 42.23 1.22
CA GLU A 172 24.46 42.29 0.12
C GLU A 172 23.83 43.69 -0.02
N GLU A 173 23.48 44.37 1.08
CA GLU A 173 23.02 45.76 1.04
C GLU A 173 24.10 46.70 0.47
N GLU A 174 25.37 46.51 0.86
CA GLU A 174 26.51 47.28 0.33
C GLU A 174 26.71 47.03 -1.16
N ALA A 175 26.62 45.78 -1.61
CA ALA A 175 26.73 45.40 -3.01
C ALA A 175 25.57 45.97 -3.87
N ARG A 176 24.35 45.97 -3.32
CA ARG A 176 23.15 46.46 -4.01
C ARG A 176 23.08 47.99 -4.07
N THR A 177 23.47 48.68 -3.00
CA THR A 177 23.28 50.13 -2.86
C THR A 177 24.56 50.95 -3.06
N GLY A 178 25.73 50.29 -3.10
CA GLY A 178 27.04 50.93 -3.20
C GLY A 178 27.43 51.79 -1.98
N LYS A 179 26.62 51.78 -0.92
CA LYS A 179 26.84 52.58 0.30
C LYS A 179 27.35 51.69 1.41
N ALA A 180 28.44 52.10 2.06
CA ALA A 180 28.96 51.40 3.23
C ALA A 180 27.94 51.44 4.37
N VAL A 181 27.46 50.28 4.80
CA VAL A 181 26.57 50.09 5.95
C VAL A 181 27.38 49.45 7.06
N THR A 182 27.44 50.08 8.24
CA THR A 182 28.18 49.53 9.37
C THR A 182 27.41 48.37 10.03
N GLN A 183 28.14 47.40 10.58
CA GLN A 183 27.55 46.28 11.33
C GLN A 183 26.66 46.76 12.50
N GLN A 184 27.05 47.87 13.12
CA GLN A 184 26.29 48.52 14.18
C GLN A 184 24.96 49.09 13.65
N ALA A 185 24.91 49.59 12.42
CA ALA A 185 23.68 50.13 11.83
C ALA A 185 22.62 49.03 11.61
N ILE A 186 23.01 47.87 11.05
CA ILE A 186 22.10 46.73 10.87
C ILE A 186 21.70 46.13 12.21
N SER A 187 22.66 46.00 13.14
CA SER A 187 22.35 45.58 14.51
C SER A 187 21.34 46.52 15.19
N ASN A 188 21.44 47.83 14.96
CA ASN A 188 20.48 48.80 15.49
C ASN A 188 19.10 48.68 14.82
N ARG A 189 19.04 48.47 13.51
CA ARG A 189 17.78 48.21 12.78
C ARG A 189 17.10 46.94 13.30
N TRP A 190 17.85 45.85 13.45
CA TRP A 190 17.36 44.60 14.05
C TRP A 190 16.86 44.78 15.48
N ASN A 191 17.62 45.50 16.33
CA ASN A 191 17.20 45.81 17.70
C ASN A 191 15.92 46.66 17.77
N LYS A 192 15.64 47.50 16.75
CA LYS A 192 14.38 48.25 16.66
C LYS A 192 13.21 47.34 16.31
N ILE A 193 13.41 46.36 15.42
CA ILE A 193 12.39 45.35 15.07
C ILE A 193 12.07 44.50 16.30
N ILE A 194 13.09 44.00 17.01
CA ILE A 194 12.89 43.28 18.27
C ILE A 194 12.13 44.13 19.29
N ALA A 195 12.47 45.41 19.46
CA ALA A 195 11.77 46.27 20.40
C ALA A 195 10.29 46.47 20.03
N LYS A 196 9.96 46.57 18.73
CA LYS A 196 8.57 46.61 18.25
C LYS A 196 7.86 45.27 18.52
N GLY A 197 8.50 44.14 18.24
CA GLY A 197 7.95 42.82 18.50
C GLY A 197 7.68 42.60 19.98
N CYS A 198 8.63 42.93 20.86
CA CYS A 198 8.46 42.87 22.31
C CYS A 198 7.24 43.67 22.78
N LYS A 199 7.01 44.86 22.23
CA LYS A 199 5.83 45.68 22.56
C LYS A 199 4.53 45.04 22.03
N HIS A 200 4.54 44.51 20.81
CA HIS A 200 3.36 43.93 20.17
C HIS A 200 2.92 42.62 20.85
N PHE A 201 3.88 41.76 21.21
CA PHE A 201 3.62 40.50 21.90
C PHE A 201 3.57 40.61 23.44
N GLY A 202 3.73 41.82 24.00
CA GLY A 202 3.68 42.05 25.46
C GLY A 202 4.82 41.40 26.26
N VAL A 203 5.97 41.11 25.62
CA VAL A 203 7.11 40.41 26.25
C VAL A 203 8.24 41.39 26.58
N GLU A 204 8.94 41.13 27.68
CA GLU A 204 10.11 41.95 28.06
C GLU A 204 11.26 41.79 27.06
N LYS A 205 11.95 42.91 26.79
CA LYS A 205 13.10 42.90 25.89
C LYS A 205 14.23 42.06 26.50
N PRO A 206 14.77 41.06 25.78
CA PRO A 206 15.87 40.26 26.29
C PRO A 206 17.09 41.13 26.60
N ARG A 207 17.60 41.04 27.82
CA ARG A 207 18.83 41.74 28.24
C ARG A 207 20.02 41.13 27.48
N LYS A 208 20.81 41.97 26.80
CA LYS A 208 22.07 41.51 26.20
C LYS A 208 22.98 41.00 27.32
N ARG A 209 23.28 39.70 27.32
CA ARG A 209 24.35 39.15 28.18
C ARG A 209 25.65 39.84 27.76
N LYS A 210 26.27 40.59 28.68
CA LYS A 210 27.66 41.01 28.51
C LYS A 210 28.50 39.74 28.51
N LYS A 211 29.18 39.46 27.41
CA LYS A 211 30.34 38.58 27.39
C LYS A 211 31.54 39.38 27.84
#